data_AF-A0A3D3F133-F1
#
_entry.id   AF-A0A3D3F133-F1
#
_cell.length_a   1.000
_cell.length_b   1.000
_cell.length_c   1.000
_cell.angle_alpha   90.00
_cell.angle_beta   90.00
_cell.angle_gamma   90.00
#
_symmetry.space_group_name_H-M   'P 1'
#
loop_
_entity.id
_entity.type
_entity.pdbx_description
1 polymer ?
#
loop_
_entity_poly.entity_id
_entity_poly.type
_entity_poly.pdbx_seq_one_letter_code
_entity_poly.pdbx_strand_id
1 'polypeptide(L)'
;IKALCIPEGAAFSRKQQDQLVELAKHLGGKGVAFAKVAESGLETGISKFISTDEAEAMISTAQAKAGDLLAIVADTRDITHKVLAGLRNELGQQLKLFDPQSLSFCWI
;
A
#
# COMPACT_ATOMS: atom_id res chain seq x y z
N ILE A 1 11.19 0.37 -6.68
CA ILE A 1 10.11 1.07 -5.94
C ILE A 1 8.79 0.57 -6.48
N LYS A 2 7.88 0.14 -5.62
CA LYS A 2 6.51 -0.28 -5.98
C LYS A 2 5.54 0.19 -4.90
N ALA A 3 4.28 0.33 -5.27
CA ALA A 3 3.21 0.74 -4.38
C ALA A 3 2.05 -0.27 -4.39
N LEU A 4 1.31 -0.30 -3.29
CA LEU A 4 0.05 -1.01 -3.13
C LEU A 4 -1.02 0.02 -2.72
N CYS A 5 -2.15 0.02 -3.42
CA CYS A 5 -3.31 0.80 -3.03
C CYS A 5 -4.10 0.03 -1.95
N ILE A 6 -4.41 0.71 -0.85
CA ILE A 6 -5.23 0.20 0.25
C ILE A 6 -6.58 0.92 0.17
N PRO A 7 -7.66 0.21 -0.23
CA PRO A 7 -8.99 0.78 -0.31
C PRO A 7 -9.45 1.32 1.04
N GLU A 8 -10.02 2.53 1.05
CA GLU A 8 -10.49 3.23 2.26
C GLU A 8 -9.41 3.40 3.35
N GLY A 9 -8.15 3.22 2.98
CA GLY A 9 -7.02 3.20 3.90
C GLY A 9 -6.72 4.56 4.53
N ALA A 10 -7.26 5.67 4.03
CA ALA A 10 -7.03 6.99 4.60
C ALA A 10 -7.53 7.11 6.04
N ALA A 11 -8.47 6.25 6.44
CA ALA A 11 -8.99 6.13 7.80
C ALA A 11 -8.07 5.37 8.77
N PHE A 12 -6.99 4.73 8.27
CA PHE A 12 -6.10 3.95 9.13
C PHE A 12 -5.45 4.84 10.19
N SER A 13 -5.57 4.40 11.43
CA SER A 13 -4.87 5.01 12.57
C SER A 13 -3.36 4.84 12.45
N ARG A 14 -2.59 5.69 13.14
CA ARG A 14 -1.13 5.53 13.22
C ARG A 14 -0.72 4.13 13.68
N LYS A 15 -1.43 3.58 14.68
CA LYS A 15 -1.19 2.23 15.17
C LYS A 15 -1.33 1.16 14.08
N GLN A 16 -2.34 1.26 13.22
CA GLN A 16 -2.50 0.33 12.09
C GLN A 16 -1.39 0.50 11.07
N GLN A 17 -0.97 1.73 10.77
CA GLN A 17 0.17 1.98 9.89
C GLN A 17 1.47 1.42 10.48
N ASP A 18 1.70 1.60 11.78
CA ASP A 18 2.88 1.06 12.48
C ASP A 18 2.90 -0.48 12.43
N GLN A 19 1.75 -1.14 12.58
CA GLN A 19 1.64 -2.60 12.41
C GLN A 19 2.07 -3.05 11.01
N LEU A 20 1.67 -2.32 9.96
CA LEU A 20 2.11 -2.62 8.59
C LEU A 20 3.61 -2.39 8.40
N VAL A 21 4.18 -1.36 9.05
CA VAL A 21 5.64 -1.13 9.04
C VAL A 21 6.38 -2.28 9.73
N GLU A 22 5.90 -2.72 10.88
CA GLU A 22 6.50 -3.85 11.62
C GLU A 22 6.41 -5.15 10.82
N LEU A 23 5.28 -5.40 10.13
CA LEU A 23 5.15 -6.52 9.21
C LEU A 23 6.19 -6.45 8.07
N ALA A 24 6.37 -5.27 7.47
CA ALA A 24 7.38 -5.08 6.43
C ALA A 24 8.80 -5.34 6.94
N LYS A 25 9.13 -4.89 8.17
CA LYS A 25 10.41 -5.18 8.81
C LYS A 25 10.60 -6.68 9.08
N HIS A 26 9.57 -7.35 9.58
CA HIS A 26 9.59 -8.79 9.80
C HIS A 26 9.88 -9.58 8.51
N LEU A 27 9.39 -9.09 7.37
CA LEU A 27 9.63 -9.69 6.07
C LEU A 27 11.03 -9.38 5.47
N GLY A 28 11.82 -8.55 6.14
CA GLY A 28 13.18 -8.15 5.75
C GLY A 28 13.26 -6.80 5.04
N GLY A 29 12.16 -6.05 4.96
CA GLY A 29 12.13 -4.69 4.42
C GLY A 29 12.62 -3.65 5.42
N LYS A 30 13.04 -2.49 4.93
CA LYS A 30 13.50 -1.38 5.79
C LYS A 30 12.36 -0.52 6.34
N GLY A 31 11.20 -0.54 5.69
CA GLY A 31 10.02 0.21 6.11
C GLY A 31 8.98 0.33 4.99
N VAL A 32 7.91 1.05 5.29
CA VAL A 32 6.82 1.38 4.36
C VAL A 32 6.56 2.88 4.46
N ALA A 33 6.55 3.55 3.31
CA ALA A 33 6.11 4.94 3.23
C ALA A 33 4.62 4.98 2.89
N PHE A 34 3.88 5.92 3.49
CA PHE A 34 2.46 6.08 3.26
C PHE A 34 2.15 7.45 2.66
N ALA A 35 1.17 7.49 1.76
CA ALA A 35 0.55 8.72 1.27
C ALA A 35 -0.96 8.52 1.19
N LYS A 36 -1.73 9.45 1.76
CA LYS A 36 -3.19 9.47 1.67
C LYS A 36 -3.60 10.07 0.34
N VAL A 37 -4.62 9.50 -0.28
CA VAL A 37 -5.19 10.05 -1.52
C VAL A 37 -6.38 10.93 -1.12
N ALA A 38 -6.23 12.23 -1.37
CA ALA A 38 -7.29 13.23 -1.21
C ALA A 38 -7.83 13.64 -2.59
N GLU A 39 -8.93 14.39 -2.62
CA GLU A 39 -9.47 14.94 -3.88
C GLU A 39 -8.49 15.87 -4.60
N SER A 40 -7.62 16.54 -3.83
CA SER A 40 -6.61 17.48 -4.31
C SER A 40 -5.26 16.82 -4.65
N GLY A 41 -5.10 15.50 -4.45
CA GLY A 41 -3.85 14.78 -4.72
C GLY A 41 -3.33 13.96 -3.54
N LEU A 42 -2.02 13.74 -3.48
CA LEU A 42 -1.37 12.98 -2.40
C LEU A 42 -1.09 13.88 -1.18
N GLU A 43 -1.55 13.43 -0.01
CA GLU A 43 -1.31 14.08 1.27
C GLU A 43 -0.52 13.17 2.21
N THR A 44 0.12 13.78 3.21
CA THR A 44 0.85 13.13 4.31
C THR A 44 2.10 12.32 3.90
N GLY A 45 2.97 12.06 4.89
CA GLY A 45 4.11 11.16 4.76
C GLY A 45 5.10 11.57 3.67
N ILE A 46 5.14 10.79 2.58
CA ILE A 46 6.07 10.99 1.47
C ILE A 46 5.62 12.05 0.46
N SER A 47 4.36 12.53 0.53
CA SER A 47 3.83 13.47 -0.46
C SER A 47 4.66 14.76 -0.60
N LYS A 48 5.28 15.23 0.49
CA LYS A 48 6.18 16.41 0.50
C LYS A 48 7.48 16.24 -0.31
N PHE A 49 7.81 15.01 -0.71
CA PHE A 49 9.02 14.68 -1.48
C PHE A 49 8.69 14.31 -2.93
N ILE A 50 7.42 14.37 -3.33
CA ILE A 50 6.93 13.96 -4.64
C ILE A 50 6.38 15.22 -5.32
N SER A 51 6.72 15.40 -6.60
CA SER A 51 6.14 16.50 -7.41
C SER A 51 4.67 16.23 -7.73
N THR A 52 3.92 17.28 -8.10
CA THR A 52 2.50 17.13 -8.48
C THR A 52 2.32 16.13 -9.63
N ASP A 53 3.17 16.21 -10.65
CA ASP A 53 3.10 15.32 -11.82
C ASP A 53 3.36 13.85 -11.45
N GLU A 54 4.34 13.60 -10.56
CA GLU A 54 4.62 12.25 -10.06
C GLU A 54 3.48 11.74 -9.19
N ALA A 55 2.86 12.60 -8.37
CA ALA A 55 1.72 12.24 -7.54
C ALA A 55 0.50 11.85 -8.38
N GLU A 56 0.18 12.63 -9.42
CA GLU A 56 -0.90 12.33 -10.37
C GLU A 56 -0.64 11.02 -11.12
N ALA A 57 0.59 10.81 -11.61
CA ALA A 57 0.98 9.58 -12.28
C ALA A 57 0.85 8.36 -11.35
N MET A 58 1.21 8.50 -10.07
CA MET A 58 1.04 7.46 -9.06
C MET A 58 -0.42 7.12 -8.79
N ILE A 59 -1.27 8.14 -8.58
CA ILE A 59 -2.71 7.95 -8.35
C ILE A 59 -3.35 7.23 -9.55
N SER A 60 -3.04 7.70 -10.77
CA SER A 60 -3.57 7.12 -12.00
C SER A 60 -3.12 5.66 -12.20
N THR A 61 -1.83 5.38 -12.02
CA THR A 61 -1.27 4.02 -12.17
C THR A 61 -1.82 3.05 -11.13
N ALA A 62 -2.02 3.53 -9.90
CA ALA A 62 -2.58 2.73 -8.81
C ALA A 62 -4.11 2.62 -8.86
N GLN A 63 -4.77 3.33 -9.79
CA GLN A 63 -6.22 3.47 -9.87
C GLN A 63 -6.85 3.88 -8.53
N ALA A 64 -6.12 4.69 -7.76
CA ALA A 64 -6.52 5.05 -6.41
C ALA A 64 -7.54 6.19 -6.43
N LYS A 65 -8.43 6.21 -5.43
CA LYS A 65 -9.48 7.22 -5.28
C LYS A 65 -9.29 7.98 -3.98
N ALA A 66 -9.95 9.15 -3.88
CA ALA A 66 -9.99 9.90 -2.64
C ALA A 66 -10.53 9.01 -1.51
N GLY A 67 -9.82 8.97 -0.38
CA GLY A 67 -10.10 8.06 0.73
C GLY A 67 -9.20 6.83 0.80
N ASP A 68 -8.40 6.55 -0.24
CA ASP A 68 -7.44 5.44 -0.24
C ASP A 68 -6.10 5.82 0.42
N LEU A 69 -5.30 4.80 0.71
CA LEU A 69 -3.93 4.96 1.20
C LEU A 69 -2.96 4.21 0.29
N LEU A 70 -1.95 4.90 -0.22
CA LEU A 70 -0.85 4.28 -0.95
C LEU A 70 0.25 3.86 0.02
N ALA A 71 0.54 2.56 0.05
CA ALA A 71 1.69 2.00 0.75
C ALA A 71 2.84 1.76 -0.25
N ILE A 72 3.98 2.41 -0.03
CA ILE A 72 5.10 2.45 -0.96
C ILE A 72 6.31 1.77 -0.31
N VAL A 73 6.91 0.83 -1.05
CA VAL A 73 8.10 0.10 -0.63
C VAL A 73 9.22 0.32 -1.64
N ALA A 74 10.37 0.73 -1.12
CA ALA A 74 11.57 1.04 -1.88
C ALA A 74 12.76 0.23 -1.38
N ASP A 75 12.93 -0.98 -1.92
CA ASP A 75 14.06 -1.85 -1.64
C ASP A 75 14.50 -2.59 -2.93
N THR A 76 15.37 -3.59 -2.80
CA THR A 76 15.66 -4.58 -3.83
C THR A 76 14.36 -5.21 -4.36
N ARG A 77 14.40 -5.70 -5.60
CA ARG A 77 13.23 -6.28 -6.27
C ARG A 77 12.58 -7.39 -5.44
N ASP A 78 13.38 -8.31 -4.93
CA ASP A 78 12.90 -9.49 -4.21
C ASP A 78 12.27 -9.13 -2.86
N ILE A 79 12.93 -8.25 -2.09
CA ILE A 79 12.40 -7.77 -0.82
C ILE A 79 11.12 -6.95 -1.04
N THR A 80 11.11 -6.08 -2.04
CA THR A 80 9.92 -5.28 -2.37
C THR A 80 8.73 -6.17 -2.70
N HIS A 81 8.90 -7.19 -3.54
CA HIS A 81 7.83 -8.12 -3.87
C HIS A 81 7.37 -8.93 -2.67
N LYS A 82 8.30 -9.43 -1.85
CA LYS A 82 7.98 -10.20 -0.65
C LYS A 82 7.17 -9.37 0.36
N VAL A 83 7.61 -8.14 0.63
CA VAL A 83 6.93 -7.23 1.55
C VAL A 83 5.53 -6.88 1.03
N LEU A 84 5.39 -6.47 -0.23
CA LEU A 84 4.10 -6.11 -0.79
C LEU A 84 3.13 -7.30 -0.86
N ALA A 85 3.62 -8.52 -1.13
CA ALA A 85 2.81 -9.73 -1.07
C ALA A 85 2.29 -10.00 0.36
N GLY A 86 3.14 -9.84 1.37
CA GLY A 86 2.75 -9.97 2.77
C GLY A 86 1.71 -8.93 3.18
N LEU A 87 1.96 -7.65 2.87
CA LEU A 87 1.01 -6.56 3.13
C LEU A 87 -0.35 -6.82 2.45
N ARG A 88 -0.34 -7.24 1.18
CA ARG A 88 -1.58 -7.57 0.44
C ARG A 88 -2.38 -8.67 1.13
N ASN A 89 -1.72 -9.74 1.58
CA ASN A 89 -2.39 -10.87 2.22
C ASN A 89 -2.95 -10.50 3.60
N GLU A 90 -2.20 -9.71 4.37
CA GLU A 90 -2.64 -9.22 5.68
C GLU A 90 -3.85 -8.28 5.54
N LEU A 91 -3.76 -7.30 4.65
CA LEU A 91 -4.84 -6.35 4.38
C LEU A 91 -6.08 -7.03 3.82
N GLY A 92 -5.91 -8.02 2.93
CA GLY A 92 -7.03 -8.83 2.42
C GLY A 92 -7.82 -9.50 3.54
N GLN A 93 -7.14 -10.00 4.58
CA GLN A 93 -7.79 -10.61 5.75
C GLN A 93 -8.43 -9.55 6.65
N GLN A 94 -7.68 -8.49 7.01
CA GLN A 94 -8.16 -7.43 7.91
C GLN A 94 -9.37 -6.68 7.35
N LEU A 95 -9.35 -6.39 6.06
CA LEU A 95 -10.41 -5.67 5.35
C LEU A 95 -11.46 -6.60 4.73
N LYS A 96 -11.31 -7.93 4.88
CA LYS A 96 -12.22 -8.96 4.34
C LYS A 96 -12.49 -8.77 2.84
N LEU A 97 -11.44 -8.53 2.06
CA LEU A 97 -11.52 -8.23 0.62
C LEU A 97 -11.67 -9.47 -0.28
N PHE A 98 -11.78 -10.66 0.32
CA PHE A 98 -11.97 -11.90 -0.40
C PHE A 98 -13.00 -12.77 0.32
N ASP A 99 -13.72 -13.59 -0.47
CA ASP A 99 -14.59 -14.63 0.06
C ASP A 99 -13.75 -15.86 0.44
N PRO A 100 -13.71 -16.26 1.73
CA PRO A 100 -12.98 -17.44 2.18
C PRO A 100 -13.45 -18.77 1.57
N GLN A 101 -14.66 -18.81 1.00
CA GLN A 101 -15.20 -20.01 0.35
C GLN A 101 -14.94 -20.03 -1.15
N SER A 102 -14.51 -18.91 -1.74
CA SER A 102 -14.25 -18.85 -3.17
C SER A 102 -12.95 -19.54 -3.54
N LEU A 103 -12.97 -20.29 -4.64
CA LEU A 103 -11.79 -20.95 -5.19
C LEU A 103 -11.43 -20.30 -6.53
N SER A 104 -10.22 -19.73 -6.60
CA SER A 104 -9.68 -19.10 -7.82
C SER A 104 -8.41 -19.83 -8.24
N PHE A 105 -8.50 -20.64 -9.30
CA PHE A 105 -7.38 -21.42 -9.82
C PHE A 105 -6.66 -20.68 -10.94
N CYS A 106 -5.33 -20.75 -10.96
CA CYS A 106 -4.50 -20.27 -12.07
C CYS A 106 -3.25 -21.15 -12.23
N TRP A 107 -2.62 -21.06 -13.40
CA TRP A 107 -1.31 -21.65 -13.68
C TRP A 107 -0.26 -20.53 -13.68
N ILE A 108 0.91 -20.81 -13.09
CA ILE A 108 2.05 -19.90 -13.03
C ILE A 108 3.18 -20.47 -13.89
#